data_AF-A0A9E3B7E4-F1
#
_entry.id   AF-A0A9E3B7E4-F1
#
_cell.length_a   1.000
_cell.length_b   1.000
_cell.length_c   1.000
_cell.angle_alpha   90.00
_cell.angle_beta   90.00
_cell.angle_gamma   90.00
#
_symmetry.space_group_name_H-M   'P 1'
#
loop_
_entity.id
_entity.type
_entity.pdbx_description
1 polymer ?
#
loop_
_entity_poly.entity_id
_entity_poly.type
_entity_poly.pdbx_seq_one_letter_code
_entity_poly.pdbx_strand_id
1 'polypeptide(L)'
;MCSARHARPAPLDHPAHQGGRATRGRRATAPVRPVNNEGQQDRSPADTPNGTAGAGGPTQSSAGHRGGRRQSRGATPRSPVPPDDRLTTILPRVRDDAARPLRDPIEAVKAALDGRPPTGGTEQRDPLELAAAALDGRVQRHHQQPLGGARPSPPQRKRPLPEWIQRIDRTWLRRINWSWVRRGCYLAVPVLLLLPIVTFAMAYLIVDIPRPGDIRTNQVSTILASDGSELAKIVPPEGNREDVNIAQVPVPVRQAVIAAEDRNFYSNPGFSFTGFARAVKNNIFGGDTQGGSTITQQYVKNALVGSQRAGIGGLIRKAKELVIATKMSGEWSKDDVLQAYLNIIYFGRGAYGISAASAAYFNKPVEQLTVADGALLAALIQRPSTLDPAVDLEGAKERWNWVLDGMVDIGALSPKDRAAQAFPPTLPPEQAWAQNRTTGPNGLIERQVTRELLELFNIDEQTLNTQGLQVTTSIEPQAQKAAEDAVSKYLEGQNPDMRAAVVSIDPHDGAVKA
;
A
#
# COMPACT_ATOMS: atom_id res chain seq x y z
N MET A 1 13.63 8.42 -1.99
CA MET A 1 13.67 9.90 -2.09
C MET A 1 13.12 10.66 -0.88
N CYS A 2 12.74 10.01 0.25
CA CYS A 2 12.08 10.75 1.34
C CYS A 2 12.55 10.37 2.76
N SER A 3 12.28 11.27 3.72
CA SER A 3 12.37 11.02 5.17
C SER A 3 11.04 11.40 5.83
N ALA A 4 10.52 10.55 6.73
CA ALA A 4 9.24 10.77 7.42
C ALA A 4 9.45 11.01 8.93
N ARG A 5 8.80 12.04 9.50
CA ARG A 5 8.78 12.30 10.95
C ARG A 5 7.37 12.63 11.44
N HIS A 6 7.07 12.34 12.71
CA HIS A 6 5.84 12.79 13.36
C HIS A 6 5.91 14.29 13.67
N ALA A 7 4.83 15.01 13.35
CA ALA A 7 4.68 16.41 13.74
C ALA A 7 4.61 16.52 15.28
N ARG A 8 5.32 17.50 15.85
CA ARG A 8 5.19 17.83 17.27
C ARG A 8 3.85 18.54 17.49
N PRO A 9 3.10 18.24 18.57
CA PRO A 9 1.88 18.97 18.89
C PRO A 9 2.22 20.45 19.12
N ALA A 10 1.45 21.35 18.51
CA ALA A 10 1.55 22.78 18.76
C ALA A 10 1.21 23.07 20.24
N PRO A 11 1.93 23.99 20.91
CA PRO A 11 1.59 24.38 22.28
C PRO A 11 0.19 25.01 22.31
N LEU A 12 -0.66 24.49 23.19
CA LEU A 12 -1.95 25.08 23.50
C LEU A 12 -1.71 26.37 24.30
N ASP A 13 -1.95 27.52 23.68
CA ASP A 13 -1.99 28.80 24.39
C ASP A 13 -3.20 28.83 25.33
N HIS A 14 -2.93 28.74 26.64
CA HIS A 14 -3.92 29.02 27.68
C HIS A 14 -3.98 30.53 27.93
N PRO A 15 -5.13 31.21 27.73
CA PRO A 15 -5.27 32.58 28.19
C PRO A 15 -5.42 32.60 29.71
N ALA A 16 -4.57 33.41 30.35
CA ALA A 16 -4.54 33.64 31.78
C ALA A 16 -5.86 34.24 32.29
N HIS A 17 -6.42 33.63 33.35
CA HIS A 17 -7.50 34.20 34.14
C HIS A 17 -7.00 35.45 34.90
N GLN A 18 -7.57 36.61 34.61
CA GLN A 18 -7.60 37.75 35.53
C GLN A 18 -9.01 37.91 36.11
N GLY A 19 -9.07 38.08 37.44
CA GLY A 19 -10.29 38.22 38.20
C GLY A 19 -10.93 39.60 38.12
N GLY A 20 -12.24 39.65 38.29
CA GLY A 20 -13.03 40.88 38.45
C GLY A 20 -14.35 40.60 39.15
N ARG A 21 -14.59 41.29 40.27
CA ARG A 21 -15.77 41.19 41.14
C ARG A 21 -17.03 41.84 40.54
N ALA A 22 -18.15 41.15 40.74
CA ALA A 22 -19.55 41.56 41.00
C ALA A 22 -20.08 42.96 40.60
N THR A 23 -21.24 42.99 39.93
CA THR A 23 -22.42 43.82 40.31
C THR A 23 -23.73 43.29 39.70
N ARG A 24 -24.83 43.52 40.42
CA ARG A 24 -26.23 43.08 40.19
C ARG A 24 -26.92 43.81 39.02
N GLY A 25 -27.85 43.11 38.34
CA GLY A 25 -28.90 43.71 37.50
C GLY A 25 -30.04 42.72 37.20
N ARG A 26 -31.29 43.16 37.33
CA ARG A 26 -32.55 42.37 37.39
C ARG A 26 -33.20 42.06 36.02
N ARG A 27 -33.95 40.94 35.98
CA ARG A 27 -35.27 40.62 35.32
C ARG A 27 -35.48 40.94 33.82
N ALA A 28 -35.86 39.93 33.01
CA ALA A 28 -37.26 39.60 32.61
C ALA A 28 -37.37 38.80 31.27
N THR A 29 -38.07 37.64 31.35
CA THR A 29 -39.05 37.03 30.41
C THR A 29 -38.82 36.86 28.89
N ALA A 30 -38.75 35.57 28.50
CA ALA A 30 -39.56 34.84 27.47
C ALA A 30 -39.27 35.03 25.94
N PRO A 31 -39.81 34.18 25.03
CA PRO A 31 -39.05 33.14 24.34
C PRO A 31 -38.92 33.35 22.82
N VAL A 32 -37.88 32.74 22.24
CA VAL A 32 -37.61 32.75 20.79
C VAL A 32 -38.53 31.75 20.06
N ARG A 33 -39.28 32.25 19.07
CA ARG A 33 -40.00 31.47 18.05
C ARG A 33 -39.13 31.31 16.79
N PRO A 34 -39.38 30.27 15.96
CA PRO A 34 -38.54 29.90 14.82
C PRO A 34 -38.82 30.78 13.60
N VAL A 35 -37.80 30.98 12.76
CA VAL A 35 -37.91 31.64 11.46
C VAL A 35 -38.24 30.58 10.41
N ASN A 36 -39.47 30.64 9.89
CA ASN A 36 -39.88 30.00 8.65
C ASN A 36 -39.36 30.80 7.46
N ASN A 37 -38.94 30.12 6.39
CA ASN A 37 -38.68 30.72 5.09
C ASN A 37 -39.56 30.01 4.04
N GLU A 38 -40.75 30.58 3.80
CA GLU A 38 -41.54 30.44 2.58
C GLU A 38 -41.46 31.83 1.90
N GLY A 39 -41.31 32.02 0.60
CA GLY A 39 -41.20 31.15 -0.56
C GLY A 39 -41.10 32.06 -1.79
N GLN A 40 -40.74 31.52 -2.95
CA GLN A 40 -41.30 31.99 -4.22
C GLN A 40 -41.11 30.91 -5.29
N GLN A 41 -42.21 30.24 -5.60
CA GLN A 41 -42.38 29.46 -6.83
C GLN A 41 -42.86 30.41 -7.92
N ASP A 42 -42.36 30.26 -9.14
CA ASP A 42 -43.15 30.57 -10.32
C ASP A 42 -42.85 29.58 -11.45
N ARG A 43 -43.92 29.28 -12.19
CA ARG A 43 -44.14 28.10 -13.04
C ARG A 43 -43.72 28.32 -14.50
N SER A 44 -43.37 27.20 -15.14
CA SER A 44 -43.27 26.88 -16.59
C SER A 44 -44.58 27.19 -17.39
N PRO A 45 -44.71 26.99 -18.73
CA PRO A 45 -43.96 26.06 -19.62
C PRO A 45 -43.72 26.46 -21.10
N ALA A 46 -43.16 25.49 -21.83
CA ALA A 46 -42.65 25.46 -23.20
C ALA A 46 -43.68 25.60 -24.34
N ASP A 47 -43.19 25.95 -25.54
CA ASP A 47 -43.70 25.45 -26.83
C ASP A 47 -42.65 25.54 -27.96
N THR A 48 -42.77 24.67 -28.96
CA THR A 48 -41.80 24.44 -30.08
C THR A 48 -42.41 24.83 -31.46
N PRO A 49 -41.92 24.44 -32.67
CA PRO A 49 -41.51 25.40 -33.73
C PRO A 49 -42.24 25.25 -35.10
N ASN A 50 -42.12 26.22 -36.03
CA ASN A 50 -42.09 26.00 -37.50
C ASN A 50 -42.05 27.29 -38.37
N GLY A 51 -41.39 27.22 -39.54
CA GLY A 51 -41.96 27.76 -40.80
C GLY A 51 -41.17 28.77 -41.66
N THR A 52 -40.62 28.28 -42.80
CA THR A 52 -40.64 28.83 -44.20
C THR A 52 -40.05 30.23 -44.51
N ALA A 53 -39.03 30.41 -45.38
CA ALA A 53 -38.91 30.22 -46.86
C ALA A 53 -39.33 31.43 -47.72
N GLY A 54 -38.43 31.88 -48.61
CA GLY A 54 -38.64 32.77 -49.77
C GLY A 54 -37.28 33.06 -50.44
N ALA A 55 -36.89 32.45 -51.57
CA ALA A 55 -37.35 32.56 -52.96
C ALA A 55 -36.87 33.83 -53.71
N GLY A 56 -36.02 33.63 -54.73
CA GLY A 56 -35.62 34.64 -55.73
C GLY A 56 -34.50 34.13 -56.65
N GLY A 57 -34.86 33.59 -57.83
CA GLY A 57 -33.94 33.09 -58.87
C GLY A 57 -33.48 34.18 -59.87
N PRO A 58 -33.28 33.84 -61.16
CA PRO A 58 -32.01 33.30 -61.68
C PRO A 58 -31.51 34.01 -62.96
N THR A 59 -30.28 33.73 -63.40
CA THR A 59 -29.85 33.91 -64.80
C THR A 59 -28.90 32.81 -65.28
N GLN A 60 -29.06 32.49 -66.57
CA GLN A 60 -28.60 31.34 -67.32
C GLN A 60 -27.20 31.51 -67.96
N SER A 61 -26.78 30.40 -68.58
CA SER A 61 -25.93 30.27 -69.80
C SER A 61 -24.49 29.80 -69.52
N SER A 62 -23.84 28.99 -70.34
CA SER A 62 -24.19 27.98 -71.36
C SER A 62 -22.85 27.47 -71.92
N ALA A 63 -22.74 26.17 -72.21
CA ALA A 63 -21.82 25.53 -73.18
C ALA A 63 -20.29 25.77 -72.99
N GLY A 64 -19.38 24.83 -73.20
CA GLY A 64 -19.36 23.56 -73.89
C GLY A 64 -17.91 23.33 -74.37
N HIS A 65 -17.67 22.15 -74.93
CA HIS A 65 -16.52 21.72 -75.74
C HIS A 65 -15.40 20.84 -75.13
N ARG A 66 -15.06 19.88 -75.99
CA ARG A 66 -14.36 18.61 -75.82
C ARG A 66 -12.87 18.73 -76.10
N GLY A 67 -12.09 17.84 -75.48
CA GLY A 67 -11.20 16.91 -76.18
C GLY A 67 -9.75 17.34 -76.43
N GLY A 68 -8.80 16.43 -76.17
CA GLY A 68 -7.42 16.53 -76.66
C GLY A 68 -6.44 15.61 -75.93
N ARG A 69 -5.60 14.88 -76.68
CA ARG A 69 -4.86 13.67 -76.31
C ARG A 69 -3.34 13.92 -76.42
N ARG A 70 -2.56 13.39 -75.47
CA ARG A 70 -1.25 12.66 -75.59
C ARG A 70 0.07 13.30 -76.11
N GLN A 71 1.17 12.81 -75.49
CA GLN A 71 2.62 12.72 -75.90
C GLN A 71 3.50 13.98 -75.73
N SER A 72 4.82 13.96 -75.44
CA SER A 72 5.85 12.96 -75.05
C SER A 72 7.21 13.68 -74.76
N ARG A 73 8.07 13.09 -73.90
CA ARG A 73 9.57 13.03 -73.88
C ARG A 73 10.48 14.27 -74.11
N GLY A 74 11.54 14.38 -73.31
CA GLY A 74 12.81 15.05 -73.65
C GLY A 74 13.74 15.30 -72.45
N ALA A 75 15.05 15.05 -72.57
CA ALA A 75 16.05 14.95 -71.49
C ALA A 75 17.30 15.83 -71.68
N THR A 76 18.00 16.13 -70.55
CA THR A 76 19.47 16.42 -70.32
C THR A 76 20.10 17.77 -70.80
N PRO A 77 21.31 18.26 -70.33
CA PRO A 77 22.33 17.75 -69.34
C PRO A 77 23.12 18.77 -68.41
N ARG A 78 23.81 18.25 -67.34
CA ARG A 78 25.21 18.48 -66.75
C ARG A 78 25.77 19.90 -66.46
N SER A 79 26.62 20.26 -65.47
CA SER A 79 27.52 19.68 -64.39
C SER A 79 28.03 20.86 -63.47
N PRO A 80 29.18 20.84 -62.74
CA PRO A 80 29.55 20.19 -61.45
C PRO A 80 30.14 21.15 -60.36
N VAL A 81 30.13 20.78 -59.06
CA VAL A 81 31.04 21.35 -58.01
C VAL A 81 31.39 20.26 -56.95
N PRO A 82 32.63 20.16 -56.44
CA PRO A 82 33.14 19.05 -55.61
C PRO A 82 33.31 19.44 -54.11
N PRO A 83 34.09 18.70 -53.27
CA PRO A 83 33.63 17.92 -52.13
C PRO A 83 33.85 18.59 -50.75
N ASP A 84 33.05 18.24 -49.72
CA ASP A 84 33.60 17.83 -48.41
C ASP A 84 32.52 17.42 -47.38
N ASP A 85 32.75 16.22 -46.83
CA ASP A 85 32.70 15.84 -45.42
C ASP A 85 31.53 16.24 -44.52
N ARG A 86 30.52 15.35 -44.46
CA ARG A 86 29.94 14.92 -43.18
C ARG A 86 29.74 13.41 -43.15
N LEU A 87 30.51 12.78 -42.27
CA LEU A 87 30.55 11.36 -41.94
C LEU A 87 29.15 10.75 -41.78
N THR A 88 28.79 9.89 -42.73
CA THR A 88 27.75 8.88 -42.56
C THR A 88 28.40 7.71 -41.82
N THR A 89 28.13 7.55 -40.52
CA THR A 89 28.51 6.33 -39.81
C THR A 89 27.61 5.20 -40.29
N ILE A 90 28.15 4.35 -41.15
CA ILE A 90 27.64 3.01 -41.39
C ILE A 90 27.89 2.23 -40.09
N LEU A 91 26.82 1.93 -39.35
CA LEU A 91 26.90 1.01 -38.21
C LEU A 91 27.41 -0.35 -38.73
N PRO A 92 28.49 -0.91 -38.16
CA PRO A 92 28.92 -2.24 -38.54
C PRO A 92 27.82 -3.25 -38.22
N ARG A 93 27.75 -4.30 -39.05
CA ARG A 93 26.88 -5.46 -38.83
C ARG A 93 27.20 -6.02 -37.45
N VAL A 94 26.20 -6.07 -36.56
CA VAL A 94 26.31 -6.78 -35.28
C VAL A 94 26.69 -8.22 -35.62
N ARG A 95 27.93 -8.60 -35.29
CA ARG A 95 28.29 -10.00 -35.14
C ARG A 95 27.78 -10.39 -33.77
N ASP A 96 27.00 -11.46 -33.71
CA ASP A 96 26.72 -12.17 -32.46
C ASP A 96 28.04 -12.76 -31.96
N ASP A 97 28.85 -11.93 -31.33
CA ASP A 97 29.98 -12.39 -30.55
C ASP A 97 29.38 -13.07 -29.31
N ALA A 98 29.48 -14.41 -29.34
CA ALA A 98 29.17 -15.36 -28.29
C ALA A 98 29.06 -14.73 -26.89
N ALA A 99 27.86 -14.87 -26.32
CA ALA A 99 27.53 -14.50 -24.95
C ALA A 99 28.68 -14.85 -24.00
N ARG A 100 29.35 -13.82 -23.46
CA ARG A 100 30.17 -14.00 -22.26
C ARG A 100 29.23 -14.45 -21.14
N PRO A 101 29.50 -15.55 -20.42
CA PRO A 101 28.72 -15.89 -19.25
C PRO A 101 28.80 -14.74 -18.26
N LEU A 102 27.65 -14.17 -17.89
CA LEU A 102 27.60 -13.25 -16.77
C LEU A 102 28.12 -14.00 -15.55
N ARG A 103 29.23 -13.52 -14.98
CA ARG A 103 29.72 -14.00 -13.68
C ARG A 103 28.68 -13.67 -12.63
N ASP A 104 28.41 -14.63 -11.74
CA ASP A 104 27.53 -14.41 -10.61
C ASP A 104 28.10 -13.25 -9.76
N PRO A 105 27.37 -12.12 -9.62
CA PRO A 105 27.84 -10.96 -8.86
C PRO A 105 28.15 -11.30 -7.40
N ILE A 106 27.59 -12.39 -6.87
CA ILE A 106 27.88 -12.88 -5.51
C ILE A 106 29.33 -13.36 -5.39
N GLU A 107 29.88 -14.02 -6.41
CA GLU A 107 31.27 -14.50 -6.39
C GLU A 107 32.29 -13.36 -6.51
N ALA A 108 31.97 -12.33 -7.29
CA ALA A 108 32.81 -11.14 -7.43
C ALA A 108 32.95 -10.34 -6.13
N VAL A 109 31.86 -10.23 -5.36
CA VAL A 109 31.86 -9.61 -4.03
C VAL A 109 32.64 -10.44 -3.02
N LYS A 110 32.55 -11.77 -3.11
CA LYS A 110 33.26 -12.70 -2.22
C LYS A 110 34.78 -12.66 -2.45
N ALA A 111 35.22 -12.61 -3.71
CA ALA A 111 36.64 -12.51 -4.06
C ALA A 111 37.26 -11.17 -3.65
N ALA A 112 36.49 -10.08 -3.69
CA ALA A 112 36.93 -8.76 -3.24
C ALA A 112 37.05 -8.65 -1.71
N LEU A 113 36.19 -9.34 -0.96
CA LEU A 113 36.24 -9.42 0.50
C LEU A 113 37.40 -10.30 1.01
N ASP A 114 37.78 -11.33 0.26
CA ASP A 114 38.79 -12.32 0.67
C ASP A 114 40.23 -11.96 0.24
N GLY A 115 40.44 -10.82 -0.45
CA GLY A 115 41.76 -10.22 -0.70
C GLY A 115 42.72 -11.02 -1.59
N ARG A 116 42.24 -11.87 -2.51
CA ARG A 116 43.10 -12.66 -3.41
C ARG A 116 43.09 -12.14 -4.85
N PRO A 117 44.24 -12.03 -5.53
CA PRO A 117 44.28 -11.70 -6.96
C PRO A 117 43.87 -12.91 -7.80
N PRO A 118 43.24 -12.72 -8.97
CA PRO A 118 42.66 -13.81 -9.74
C PRO A 118 43.73 -14.52 -10.58
N THR A 119 43.89 -15.83 -10.37
CA THR A 119 44.61 -16.74 -11.29
C THR A 119 43.62 -17.40 -12.25
N GLY A 120 43.96 -17.42 -13.54
CA GLY A 120 43.07 -17.82 -14.63
C GLY A 120 42.95 -19.33 -14.89
N GLY A 121 41.88 -19.65 -15.62
CA GLY A 121 41.80 -20.74 -16.60
C GLY A 121 41.58 -22.15 -16.08
N THR A 122 40.39 -22.72 -16.33
CA THR A 122 40.23 -24.14 -16.71
C THR A 122 38.91 -24.33 -17.45
N GLU A 123 38.99 -25.07 -18.56
CA GLU A 123 37.92 -25.40 -19.50
C GLU A 123 36.76 -26.17 -18.83
N GLN A 124 35.52 -25.85 -19.22
CA GLN A 124 34.33 -26.53 -18.73
C GLN A 124 33.68 -27.28 -19.91
N ARG A 125 33.63 -28.61 -19.81
CA ARG A 125 32.98 -29.50 -20.79
C ARG A 125 31.46 -29.30 -20.82
N ASP A 126 30.89 -29.52 -22.00
CA ASP A 126 29.51 -29.24 -22.37
C ASP A 126 28.50 -30.08 -21.54
N PRO A 127 27.53 -29.47 -20.85
CA PRO A 127 26.55 -30.17 -20.00
C PRO A 127 25.67 -31.20 -20.74
N LEU A 128 25.56 -31.10 -22.06
CA LEU A 128 24.76 -32.01 -22.87
C LEU A 128 25.40 -33.39 -23.05
N GLU A 129 26.73 -33.49 -22.97
CA GLU A 129 27.47 -34.76 -23.09
C GLU A 129 27.37 -35.61 -21.81
N LEU A 130 27.28 -34.94 -20.66
CA LEU A 130 27.06 -35.55 -19.34
C LEU A 130 25.62 -36.07 -19.15
N ALA A 131 24.65 -35.41 -19.77
CA ALA A 131 23.25 -35.85 -19.75
C ALA A 131 23.01 -37.08 -20.64
N ALA A 132 23.73 -37.18 -21.76
CA ALA A 132 23.65 -38.34 -22.66
C ALA A 132 24.28 -39.60 -22.05
N ALA A 133 25.37 -39.47 -21.28
CA ALA A 133 26.03 -40.59 -20.61
C ALA A 133 25.24 -41.17 -19.42
N ALA A 134 24.30 -40.41 -18.84
CA ALA A 134 23.50 -40.83 -17.69
C ALA A 134 22.22 -41.61 -18.06
N LEU A 135 21.80 -41.57 -19.33
CA LEU A 135 20.55 -42.18 -19.80
C LEU A 135 20.71 -43.57 -20.43
N ASP A 136 21.95 -44.03 -20.67
CA ASP A 136 22.20 -45.31 -21.35
C ASP A 136 22.86 -46.32 -20.40
N GLY A 137 22.05 -46.87 -19.49
CA GLY A 137 22.50 -47.80 -18.46
C GLY A 137 21.55 -48.98 -18.26
N ARG A 138 21.42 -49.89 -19.24
CA ARG A 138 20.87 -51.24 -19.01
C ARG A 138 21.98 -52.27 -18.87
N VAL A 139 22.05 -52.84 -17.66
CA VAL A 139 22.32 -54.24 -17.30
C VAL A 139 23.50 -54.94 -17.97
N GLN A 140 24.53 -55.28 -17.17
CA GLN A 140 25.17 -56.60 -17.24
C GLN A 140 25.82 -57.03 -15.92
N ARG A 141 25.42 -58.22 -15.48
CA ARG A 141 26.01 -59.01 -14.39
C ARG A 141 27.28 -59.72 -14.89
N HIS A 142 28.26 -59.94 -14.02
CA HIS A 142 29.00 -61.21 -13.78
C HIS A 142 30.23 -60.89 -12.89
N HIS A 143 30.28 -61.34 -11.64
CA HIS A 143 30.78 -62.64 -11.13
C HIS A 143 32.30 -62.89 -11.22
N GLN A 144 32.92 -62.88 -10.03
CA GLN A 144 34.01 -63.72 -9.49
C GLN A 144 35.43 -63.63 -10.08
N GLN A 145 36.40 -63.24 -9.24
CA GLN A 145 37.33 -64.21 -8.60
C GLN A 145 38.16 -63.60 -7.44
N PRO A 146 38.62 -64.44 -6.48
CA PRO A 146 39.20 -64.03 -5.20
C PRO A 146 40.74 -64.12 -5.19
N LEU A 147 41.39 -63.52 -4.18
CA LEU A 147 42.51 -64.08 -3.39
C LEU A 147 43.29 -62.96 -2.64
N GLY A 148 43.58 -63.20 -1.36
CA GLY A 148 44.85 -62.77 -0.77
C GLY A 148 44.81 -61.63 0.27
N GLY A 149 44.79 -62.01 1.55
CA GLY A 149 45.56 -61.35 2.61
C GLY A 149 45.22 -59.90 2.97
N ALA A 150 44.21 -59.72 3.83
CA ALA A 150 43.99 -58.44 4.51
C ALA A 150 45.17 -58.10 5.45
N ARG A 151 45.92 -57.05 5.12
CA ARG A 151 46.67 -56.27 6.12
C ARG A 151 45.69 -55.28 6.77
N PRO A 152 45.66 -55.12 8.10
CA PRO A 152 44.83 -54.11 8.72
C PRO A 152 45.36 -52.72 8.37
N SER A 153 44.52 -51.90 7.74
CA SER A 153 44.76 -50.46 7.54
C SER A 153 44.93 -49.75 8.88
N PRO A 154 45.82 -48.75 8.99
CA PRO A 154 46.01 -48.02 10.23
C PRO A 154 44.73 -47.22 10.58
N PRO A 155 44.41 -47.02 11.86
CA PRO A 155 43.20 -46.31 12.25
C PRO A 155 43.27 -44.86 11.73
N GLN A 156 42.27 -44.47 10.95
CA GLN A 156 42.07 -43.08 10.56
C GLN A 156 41.93 -42.22 11.81
N ARG A 157 42.91 -41.35 12.06
CA ARG A 157 42.84 -40.35 13.12
C ARG A 157 41.66 -39.43 12.86
N LYS A 158 40.70 -39.41 13.80
CA LYS A 158 39.59 -38.46 13.82
C LYS A 158 40.17 -37.04 13.71
N ARG A 159 39.69 -36.25 12.74
CA ARG A 159 40.03 -34.83 12.60
C ARG A 159 39.72 -34.12 13.92
N PRO A 160 40.67 -33.38 14.52
CA PRO A 160 40.41 -32.67 15.77
C PRO A 160 39.42 -31.52 15.53
N LEU A 161 38.58 -31.26 16.52
CA LEU A 161 37.60 -30.17 16.52
C LEU A 161 38.29 -28.80 16.31
N PRO A 162 37.59 -27.79 15.75
CA PRO A 162 38.11 -26.43 15.58
C PRO A 162 38.78 -25.85 16.84
N GLU A 163 39.89 -25.12 16.71
CA GLU A 163 40.71 -24.65 17.85
C GLU A 163 39.95 -23.82 18.90
N TRP A 164 38.94 -23.06 18.49
CA TRP A 164 38.12 -22.28 19.42
C TRP A 164 37.28 -23.17 20.35
N ILE A 165 36.94 -24.40 19.93
CA ILE A 165 36.26 -25.40 20.76
C ILE A 165 37.26 -26.06 21.74
N GLN A 166 38.53 -26.19 21.33
CA GLN A 166 39.59 -26.74 22.18
C GLN A 166 40.02 -25.76 23.29
N ARG A 167 39.88 -24.44 23.06
CA ARG A 167 40.14 -23.38 24.06
C ARG A 167 38.99 -23.14 25.05
N ILE A 168 37.85 -23.83 24.89
CA ILE A 168 36.81 -23.83 25.92
C ILE A 168 37.32 -24.67 27.08
N ASP A 169 37.76 -24.01 28.14
CA ASP A 169 38.23 -24.66 29.35
C ASP A 169 37.08 -25.48 29.98
N ARG A 170 37.04 -26.78 29.69
CA ARG A 170 36.03 -27.72 30.22
C ARG A 170 36.05 -27.79 31.75
N THR A 171 37.10 -27.31 32.41
CA THR A 171 37.16 -27.23 33.87
C THR A 171 36.29 -26.10 34.43
N TRP A 172 36.04 -25.03 33.68
CA TRP A 172 35.14 -23.94 34.06
C TRP A 172 33.68 -24.41 34.17
N LEU A 173 33.22 -25.23 33.22
CA LEU A 173 31.89 -25.86 33.25
C LEU A 173 31.69 -26.83 34.43
N ARG A 174 32.78 -27.37 34.99
CA ARG A 174 32.74 -28.23 36.19
C ARG A 174 32.75 -27.44 37.51
N ARG A 175 33.16 -26.16 37.50
CA ARG A 175 33.08 -25.24 38.65
C ARG A 175 31.70 -24.61 38.80
N ILE A 176 30.90 -24.62 37.73
CA ILE A 176 29.50 -24.21 37.78
C ILE A 176 28.73 -25.23 38.60
N ASN A 177 28.16 -24.79 39.72
CA ASN A 177 27.26 -25.62 40.49
C ASN A 177 25.93 -25.73 39.74
N TRP A 178 25.81 -26.77 38.92
CA TRP A 178 24.63 -27.05 38.09
C TRP A 178 23.33 -27.15 38.90
N SER A 179 23.41 -27.41 40.21
CA SER A 179 22.25 -27.36 41.10
C SER A 179 21.70 -25.93 41.26
N TRP A 180 22.56 -24.91 41.33
CA TRP A 180 22.15 -23.50 41.36
C TRP A 180 21.67 -23.01 40.01
N VAL A 181 22.28 -23.45 38.91
CA VAL A 181 21.78 -23.14 37.55
C VAL A 181 20.39 -23.72 37.34
N ARG A 182 20.17 -24.98 37.72
CA ARG A 182 18.86 -25.64 37.60
C ARG A 182 17.80 -24.99 38.48
N ARG A 183 18.14 -24.63 39.73
CA ARG A 183 17.26 -23.86 40.62
C ARG A 183 16.96 -22.45 40.07
N GLY A 184 17.97 -21.80 39.49
CA GLY A 184 17.83 -20.53 38.79
C GLY A 184 16.87 -20.63 37.60
N CYS A 185 17.00 -21.67 36.76
CA CYS A 185 16.06 -21.92 35.66
C CYS A 185 14.63 -22.19 36.17
N TYR A 186 14.48 -22.96 37.25
CA TYR A 186 13.15 -23.22 37.85
C TYR A 186 12.48 -21.98 38.43
N LEU A 187 13.25 -20.98 38.89
CA LEU A 187 12.71 -19.69 39.33
C LEU A 187 12.53 -18.70 38.17
N ALA A 188 13.39 -18.76 37.16
CA ALA A 188 13.34 -17.87 36.01
C ALA A 188 12.10 -18.14 35.13
N VAL A 189 11.72 -19.40 34.92
CA VAL A 189 10.54 -19.77 34.12
C VAL A 189 9.23 -19.18 34.69
N PRO A 190 8.87 -19.36 35.97
CA PRO A 190 7.64 -18.76 36.50
C PRO A 190 7.72 -17.24 36.54
N VAL A 191 8.88 -16.63 36.80
CA VAL A 191 9.03 -15.16 36.71
C VAL A 191 8.81 -14.67 35.28
N LEU A 192 9.37 -15.35 34.28
CA LEU A 192 9.20 -15.02 32.86
C LEU A 192 7.73 -15.14 32.40
N LEU A 193 6.97 -16.07 32.97
CA LEU A 193 5.55 -16.26 32.67
C LEU A 193 4.64 -15.30 33.45
N LEU A 194 4.93 -15.06 34.74
CA LEU A 194 4.11 -14.24 35.62
C LEU A 194 4.31 -12.74 35.36
N LEU A 195 5.53 -12.30 35.07
CA LEU A 195 5.83 -10.88 34.89
C LEU A 195 5.00 -10.24 33.75
N PRO A 196 4.85 -10.86 32.56
CA PRO A 196 3.96 -10.35 31.52
C PRO A 196 2.48 -10.32 31.95
N ILE A 197 2.02 -11.33 32.69
CA ILE A 197 0.62 -11.42 33.15
C ILE A 197 0.33 -10.30 34.16
N VAL A 198 1.21 -10.12 35.15
CA VAL A 198 1.08 -9.05 36.15
C VAL A 198 1.17 -7.68 35.47
N THR A 199 2.09 -7.50 34.52
CA THR A 199 2.23 -6.25 33.75
C THR A 199 0.97 -5.97 32.94
N PHE A 200 0.39 -6.99 32.29
CA PHE A 200 -0.86 -6.87 31.54
C PHE A 200 -2.04 -6.51 32.46
N ALA A 201 -2.18 -7.18 33.60
CA ALA A 201 -3.22 -6.91 34.57
C ALA A 201 -3.12 -5.48 35.15
N MET A 202 -1.91 -5.05 35.51
CA MET A 202 -1.66 -3.69 35.97
C MET A 202 -1.98 -2.65 34.89
N ALA A 203 -1.55 -2.88 33.65
CA ALA A 203 -1.85 -1.99 32.53
C ALA A 203 -3.37 -1.91 32.27
N TYR A 204 -4.08 -3.03 32.31
CA TYR A 204 -5.54 -3.08 32.17
C TYR A 204 -6.26 -2.23 33.23
N LEU A 205 -5.81 -2.30 34.48
CA LEU A 205 -6.42 -1.55 35.59
C LEU A 205 -6.11 -0.06 35.54
N ILE A 206 -4.94 0.35 35.02
CA ILE A 206 -4.48 1.75 35.04
C ILE A 206 -4.86 2.54 33.79
N VAL A 207 -4.95 1.89 32.62
CA VAL A 207 -5.15 2.60 31.34
C VAL A 207 -6.61 3.04 31.19
N ASP A 208 -6.88 4.33 31.19
CA ASP A 208 -8.20 4.85 30.83
C ASP A 208 -8.41 4.82 29.32
N ILE A 209 -9.62 4.47 28.88
CA ILE A 209 -9.97 4.33 27.46
C ILE A 209 -11.11 5.30 27.12
N PRO A 210 -10.92 6.19 26.14
CA PRO A 210 -12.00 7.07 25.70
C PRO A 210 -13.09 6.26 24.99
N ARG A 211 -14.29 6.83 24.88
CA ARG A 211 -15.39 6.16 24.18
C ARG A 211 -15.03 5.97 22.69
N PRO A 212 -15.42 4.86 22.06
CA PRO A 212 -15.29 4.72 20.61
C PRO A 212 -15.98 5.89 19.89
N GLY A 213 -15.27 6.55 18.97
CA GLY A 213 -15.76 7.73 18.24
C GLY A 213 -15.37 9.10 18.83
N ASP A 214 -14.97 9.18 20.11
CA ASP A 214 -14.53 10.46 20.70
C ASP A 214 -13.17 10.94 20.15
N ILE A 215 -12.44 10.03 19.51
CA ILE A 215 -11.11 10.30 18.97
C ILE A 215 -11.23 10.85 17.55
N ARG A 216 -10.93 12.14 17.41
CA ARG A 216 -10.84 12.80 16.10
C ARG A 216 -9.42 12.71 15.54
N THR A 217 -9.15 11.70 14.73
CA THR A 217 -7.90 11.61 13.95
C THR A 217 -7.98 12.55 12.73
N ASN A 218 -7.81 13.85 12.97
CA ASN A 218 -7.78 14.90 11.95
C ASN A 218 -6.34 15.34 11.66
N GLN A 219 -5.44 14.39 11.41
CA GLN A 219 -4.05 14.73 11.14
C GLN A 219 -3.78 14.69 9.62
N VAL A 220 -3.61 15.86 9.02
CA VAL A 220 -3.22 16.04 7.61
C VAL A 220 -1.74 15.68 7.47
N SER A 221 -1.43 14.75 6.57
CA SER A 221 -0.03 14.47 6.21
C SER A 221 0.39 15.39 5.06
N THR A 222 1.59 15.95 5.15
CA THR A 222 2.11 16.90 4.17
C THR A 222 3.37 16.34 3.51
N ILE A 223 3.41 16.42 2.18
CA ILE A 223 4.59 16.11 1.37
C ILE A 223 5.29 17.43 1.06
N LEU A 224 6.55 17.51 1.43
CA LEU A 224 7.40 18.69 1.32
C LEU A 224 8.51 18.45 0.30
N ALA A 225 8.91 19.51 -0.40
CA ALA A 225 10.10 19.53 -1.22
C ALA A 225 11.38 19.54 -0.36
N SER A 226 12.54 19.47 -1.00
CA SER A 226 13.84 19.48 -0.34
C SER A 226 14.13 20.77 0.45
N ASP A 227 13.51 21.89 0.07
CA ASP A 227 13.61 23.18 0.75
C ASP A 227 12.53 23.41 1.83
N GLY A 228 11.64 22.43 2.03
CA GLY A 228 10.53 22.50 2.97
C GLY A 228 9.26 23.15 2.43
N SER A 229 9.21 23.56 1.16
CA SER A 229 7.97 24.03 0.53
C SER A 229 6.96 22.89 0.34
N GLU A 230 5.67 23.19 0.38
CA GLU A 230 4.60 22.19 0.30
C GLU A 230 4.39 21.74 -1.16
N LEU A 231 4.49 20.43 -1.41
CA LEU A 231 4.21 19.82 -2.71
C LEU A 231 2.77 19.28 -2.77
N ALA A 232 2.35 18.59 -1.72
CA ALA A 232 1.04 17.96 -1.64
C ALA A 232 0.55 17.86 -0.20
N LYS A 233 -0.76 17.82 -0.02
CA LYS A 233 -1.39 17.45 1.24
C LYS A 233 -2.26 16.22 1.03
N ILE A 234 -2.04 15.25 1.90
CA ILE A 234 -2.95 14.15 2.09
C ILE A 234 -3.91 14.61 3.19
N VAL A 235 -4.95 15.32 2.76
CA VAL A 235 -6.00 15.82 3.65
C VAL A 235 -7.02 14.70 3.82
N PRO A 236 -7.19 14.12 5.03
CA PRO A 236 -8.42 13.38 5.32
C PRO A 236 -9.57 14.34 5.04
N PRO A 237 -10.61 13.93 4.29
CA PRO A 237 -11.69 14.82 3.83
C PRO A 237 -12.11 15.73 4.98
N GLU A 238 -11.84 17.03 4.79
CA GLU A 238 -11.87 18.04 5.85
C GLU A 238 -13.20 17.99 6.58
N GLY A 239 -13.20 17.80 7.90
CA GLY A 239 -14.28 18.21 8.82
C GLY A 239 -15.69 17.64 8.59
N ASN A 240 -15.93 16.92 7.50
CA ASN A 240 -17.22 16.46 7.00
C ASN A 240 -17.30 14.93 7.11
N ARG A 241 -16.64 14.36 8.12
CA ARG A 241 -17.01 13.04 8.60
C ARG A 241 -18.40 13.19 9.21
N GLU A 242 -19.42 12.91 8.41
CA GLU A 242 -20.73 12.54 8.95
C GLU A 242 -20.54 11.19 9.63
N ASP A 243 -20.48 11.20 10.96
CA ASP A 243 -20.48 9.98 11.75
C ASP A 243 -21.79 9.23 11.44
N VAL A 244 -21.66 8.10 10.75
CA VAL A 244 -22.81 7.27 10.44
C VAL A 244 -23.12 6.46 11.68
N ASN A 245 -24.39 6.52 12.10
CA ASN A 245 -24.86 5.62 13.14
C ASN A 245 -24.85 4.20 12.59
N ILE A 246 -24.43 3.23 13.39
CA ILE A 246 -24.38 1.82 12.96
C ILE A 246 -25.72 1.38 12.40
N ALA A 247 -26.85 1.87 12.95
CA ALA A 247 -28.20 1.60 12.50
C ALA A 247 -28.46 1.96 11.02
N GLN A 248 -27.78 2.97 10.49
CA GLN A 248 -27.86 3.39 9.08
C GLN A 248 -27.07 2.46 8.16
N VAL A 249 -26.03 1.80 8.66
CA VAL A 249 -25.24 0.84 7.87
C VAL A 249 -26.07 -0.43 7.69
N PRO A 250 -26.37 -0.88 6.45
CA PRO A 250 -27.12 -2.11 6.22
C PRO A 250 -26.44 -3.32 6.88
N VAL A 251 -27.22 -4.18 7.52
CA VAL A 251 -26.70 -5.38 8.21
C VAL A 251 -25.78 -6.22 7.31
N PRO A 252 -26.11 -6.49 6.02
CA PRO A 252 -25.22 -7.27 5.17
C PRO A 252 -23.86 -6.61 4.92
N VAL A 253 -23.79 -5.27 4.91
CA VAL A 253 -22.52 -4.52 4.77
C VAL A 253 -21.67 -4.68 6.03
N ARG A 254 -22.30 -4.57 7.22
CA ARG A 254 -21.61 -4.85 8.50
C ARG A 254 -21.05 -6.26 8.52
N GLN A 255 -21.84 -7.24 8.09
CA GLN A 255 -21.43 -8.65 8.03
C GLN A 255 -20.33 -8.91 7.00
N ALA A 256 -20.31 -8.19 5.88
CA ALA A 256 -19.21 -8.28 4.91
C ALA A 256 -17.87 -7.86 5.53
N VAL A 257 -17.85 -6.75 6.28
CA VAL A 257 -16.65 -6.27 6.98
C VAL A 257 -16.23 -7.26 8.08
N ILE A 258 -17.17 -7.79 8.85
CA ILE A 258 -16.90 -8.83 9.86
C ILE A 258 -16.34 -10.10 9.22
N ALA A 259 -16.92 -10.57 8.11
CA ALA A 259 -16.46 -11.76 7.39
C ALA A 259 -15.03 -11.60 6.86
N ALA A 260 -14.68 -10.39 6.43
CA ALA A 260 -13.38 -10.06 5.87
C ALA A 260 -12.28 -9.90 6.94
N GLU A 261 -12.59 -9.19 8.03
CA GLU A 261 -11.60 -8.70 8.98
C GLU A 261 -11.59 -9.46 10.31
N ASP A 262 -12.75 -9.93 10.81
CA ASP A 262 -12.85 -10.56 12.12
C ASP A 262 -14.12 -11.43 12.27
N ARG A 263 -14.09 -12.65 11.72
CA ARG A 263 -15.25 -13.57 11.69
C ARG A 263 -15.86 -13.88 13.06
N ASN A 264 -15.09 -13.74 14.13
CA ASN A 264 -15.53 -14.01 15.51
C ASN A 264 -15.83 -12.72 16.29
N PHE A 265 -15.96 -11.57 15.61
CA PHE A 265 -16.03 -10.23 16.22
C PHE A 265 -16.94 -10.13 17.44
N TYR A 266 -18.19 -10.58 17.33
CA TYR A 266 -19.18 -10.49 18.41
C TYR A 266 -18.88 -11.40 19.61
N SER A 267 -18.11 -12.46 19.41
CA SER A 267 -17.80 -13.45 20.46
C SER A 267 -16.42 -13.28 21.09
N ASN A 268 -15.50 -12.57 20.40
CA ASN A 268 -14.14 -12.41 20.87
C ASN A 268 -14.03 -11.33 21.97
N PRO A 269 -13.03 -11.38 22.85
CA PRO A 269 -12.81 -10.39 23.91
C PRO A 269 -12.06 -9.14 23.42
N GLY A 270 -12.19 -8.77 22.13
CA GLY A 270 -11.45 -7.66 21.52
C GLY A 270 -10.09 -8.07 20.94
N PHE A 271 -9.68 -9.33 21.08
CA PHE A 271 -8.47 -9.88 20.45
C PHE A 271 -8.67 -11.34 20.02
N SER A 272 -7.85 -11.80 19.08
CA SER A 272 -7.96 -13.15 18.52
C SER A 272 -6.98 -14.12 19.18
N PHE A 273 -7.50 -15.02 20.02
CA PHE A 273 -6.69 -16.12 20.61
C PHE A 273 -6.15 -17.06 19.53
N THR A 274 -6.99 -17.42 18.56
CA THR A 274 -6.59 -18.28 17.44
C THR A 274 -5.60 -17.58 16.52
N GLY A 275 -5.75 -16.26 16.31
CA GLY A 275 -4.79 -15.42 15.61
C GLY A 275 -3.43 -15.37 16.32
N PHE A 276 -3.42 -15.22 17.64
CA PHE A 276 -2.20 -15.26 18.45
C PHE A 276 -1.52 -16.63 18.41
N ALA A 277 -2.26 -17.71 18.64
CA ALA A 277 -1.73 -19.07 18.59
C ALA A 277 -1.18 -19.43 17.20
N ARG A 278 -1.85 -18.98 16.13
CA ARG A 278 -1.39 -19.15 14.75
C ARG A 278 -0.13 -18.33 14.46
N ALA A 279 -0.04 -17.10 14.94
CA ALA A 279 1.17 -16.28 14.80
C ALA A 279 2.38 -16.92 15.49
N VAL A 280 2.20 -17.49 16.69
CA VAL A 280 3.25 -18.25 17.38
C VAL A 280 3.64 -19.50 16.58
N LYS A 281 2.67 -20.26 16.08
CA LYS A 281 2.93 -21.44 15.23
C LYS A 281 3.70 -21.05 13.96
N ASN A 282 3.26 -20.02 13.24
CA ASN A 282 3.88 -19.61 11.98
C ASN A 282 5.29 -19.05 12.19
N ASN A 283 5.56 -18.38 13.30
CA ASN A 283 6.91 -17.94 13.66
C ASN A 283 7.87 -19.10 13.97
N ILE A 284 7.36 -20.22 14.49
CA ILE A 284 8.17 -21.39 14.86
C ILE A 284 8.34 -22.37 13.69
N PHE A 285 7.27 -22.56 12.91
CA PHE A 285 7.18 -23.65 11.92
C PHE A 285 7.07 -23.17 10.47
N GLY A 286 6.97 -21.85 10.22
CA GLY A 286 6.60 -21.30 8.93
C GLY A 286 5.11 -21.49 8.61
N GLY A 287 4.55 -20.66 7.72
CA GLY A 287 3.17 -20.79 7.24
C GLY A 287 2.57 -19.46 6.76
N ASP A 288 1.46 -19.54 6.02
CA ASP A 288 0.77 -18.36 5.48
C ASP A 288 0.24 -17.43 6.57
N THR A 289 0.61 -16.16 6.48
CA THR A 289 0.18 -15.08 7.37
C THR A 289 -1.21 -14.60 7.00
N GLN A 290 -2.24 -15.35 7.39
CA GLN A 290 -3.59 -14.79 7.47
C GLN A 290 -3.64 -13.75 8.60
N GLY A 291 -4.23 -12.58 8.34
CA GLY A 291 -4.34 -11.46 9.27
C GLY A 291 -4.87 -11.90 10.63
N GLY A 292 -4.07 -11.71 11.68
CA GLY A 292 -4.40 -12.17 13.04
C GLY A 292 -5.02 -11.10 13.96
N SER A 293 -5.23 -9.87 13.48
CA SER A 293 -5.75 -8.77 14.30
C SER A 293 -7.27 -8.62 14.17
N THR A 294 -7.96 -8.37 15.28
CA THR A 294 -9.42 -8.15 15.33
C THR A 294 -9.80 -6.74 14.89
N ILE A 295 -11.09 -6.51 14.59
CA ILE A 295 -11.63 -5.17 14.31
C ILE A 295 -11.31 -4.21 15.47
N THR A 296 -11.47 -4.64 16.73
CA THR A 296 -11.14 -3.81 17.90
C THR A 296 -9.65 -3.44 17.95
N GLN A 297 -8.75 -4.39 17.67
CA GLN A 297 -7.31 -4.10 17.61
C GLN A 297 -6.96 -3.13 16.48
N GLN A 298 -7.60 -3.27 15.33
CA GLN A 298 -7.39 -2.37 14.20
C GLN A 298 -7.91 -0.96 14.50
N TYR A 299 -9.09 -0.85 15.11
CA TYR A 299 -9.61 0.43 15.59
C TYR A 299 -8.64 1.10 16.57
N VAL A 300 -8.17 0.37 17.59
CA VAL A 300 -7.21 0.87 18.58
C VAL A 300 -5.89 1.29 17.93
N LYS A 301 -5.37 0.50 16.99
CA LYS A 301 -4.17 0.85 16.22
C LYS A 301 -4.35 2.19 15.51
N ASN A 302 -5.48 2.38 14.85
CA ASN A 302 -5.75 3.55 14.00
C ASN A 302 -6.11 4.80 14.81
N ALA A 303 -6.78 4.65 15.95
CA ALA A 303 -7.26 5.76 16.75
C ALA A 303 -6.30 6.16 17.88
N LEU A 304 -5.58 5.22 18.50
CA LEU A 304 -4.92 5.46 19.80
C LEU A 304 -3.41 5.31 19.82
N VAL A 305 -2.88 4.25 19.21
CA VAL A 305 -1.50 3.80 19.51
C VAL A 305 -0.49 4.18 18.43
N GLY A 306 -0.95 4.62 17.26
CA GLY A 306 -0.06 5.02 16.16
C GLY A 306 0.64 3.82 15.48
N SER A 307 1.63 4.09 14.63
CA SER A 307 2.15 3.10 13.66
C SER A 307 3.56 2.57 13.92
N GLN A 308 4.08 2.65 15.15
CA GLN A 308 5.46 2.25 15.42
C GLN A 308 5.71 0.74 15.17
N ARG A 309 6.38 0.37 14.09
CA ARG A 309 6.38 -1.03 13.59
C ARG A 309 7.56 -1.90 14.01
N ALA A 310 8.75 -1.35 14.20
CA ALA A 310 9.97 -2.16 14.27
C ALA A 310 10.58 -2.28 15.68
N GLY A 311 11.26 -3.41 15.91
CA GLY A 311 12.04 -3.69 17.12
C GLY A 311 11.20 -3.78 18.40
N ILE A 312 11.84 -3.47 19.52
CA ILE A 312 11.24 -3.52 20.86
C ILE A 312 10.02 -2.57 20.97
N GLY A 313 10.07 -1.41 20.30
CA GLY A 313 8.96 -0.45 20.27
C GLY A 313 7.69 -1.02 19.62
N GLY A 314 7.82 -1.80 18.56
CA GLY A 314 6.68 -2.46 17.90
C GLY A 314 6.00 -3.51 18.78
N LEU A 315 6.78 -4.27 19.56
CA LEU A 315 6.23 -5.22 20.54
C LEU A 315 5.48 -4.50 21.66
N ILE A 316 6.03 -3.39 22.17
CA ILE A 316 5.37 -2.56 23.18
C ILE A 316 4.06 -1.98 22.64
N ARG A 317 4.04 -1.46 21.41
CA ARG A 317 2.79 -1.03 20.76
C ARG A 317 1.78 -2.16 20.69
N LYS A 318 2.20 -3.35 20.25
CA LYS A 318 1.26 -4.48 20.09
C LYS A 318 0.70 -4.95 21.44
N ALA A 319 1.50 -4.89 22.51
CA ALA A 319 1.04 -5.12 23.86
C ALA A 319 0.03 -4.04 24.33
N LYS A 320 0.29 -2.75 24.04
CA LYS A 320 -0.67 -1.66 24.30
C LYS A 320 -1.98 -1.86 23.55
N GLU A 321 -1.93 -2.20 22.26
CA GLU A 321 -3.12 -2.55 21.46
C GLU A 321 -3.91 -3.68 22.10
N LEU A 322 -3.24 -4.74 22.57
CA LEU A 322 -3.90 -5.87 23.22
C LEU A 322 -4.61 -5.45 24.50
N VAL A 323 -3.94 -4.69 25.38
CA VAL A 323 -4.52 -4.19 26.64
C VAL A 323 -5.74 -3.31 26.35
N ILE A 324 -5.57 -2.32 25.48
CA ILE A 324 -6.62 -1.35 25.17
C ILE A 324 -7.79 -2.04 24.46
N ALA A 325 -7.56 -2.92 23.49
CA ALA A 325 -8.62 -3.63 22.80
C ALA A 325 -9.40 -4.57 23.73
N THR A 326 -8.70 -5.22 24.67
CA THR A 326 -9.34 -6.09 25.68
C THR A 326 -10.25 -5.29 26.59
N LYS A 327 -9.77 -4.17 27.13
CA LYS A 327 -10.56 -3.32 28.02
C LYS A 327 -11.71 -2.63 27.28
N MET A 328 -11.49 -2.17 26.05
CA MET A 328 -12.55 -1.61 25.20
C MET A 328 -13.68 -2.61 24.95
N SER A 329 -13.36 -3.89 24.72
CA SER A 329 -14.37 -4.94 24.56
C SER A 329 -15.16 -5.27 25.82
N GLY A 330 -14.68 -4.86 27.01
CA GLY A 330 -15.37 -5.02 28.29
C GLY A 330 -16.20 -3.79 28.71
N GLU A 331 -15.86 -2.61 28.20
CA GLU A 331 -16.52 -1.34 28.55
C GLU A 331 -17.58 -0.90 27.52
N TRP A 332 -17.41 -1.26 26.25
CA TRP A 332 -18.26 -0.80 25.15
C TRP A 332 -18.92 -1.94 24.41
N SER A 333 -20.09 -1.68 23.82
CA SER A 333 -20.77 -2.68 23.02
C SER A 333 -20.00 -2.97 21.72
N LYS A 334 -20.16 -4.17 21.17
CA LYS A 334 -19.55 -4.53 19.89
C LYS A 334 -20.04 -3.64 18.75
N ASP A 335 -21.28 -3.17 18.82
CA ASP A 335 -21.85 -2.26 17.83
C ASP A 335 -21.20 -0.87 17.91
N ASP A 336 -20.91 -0.36 19.11
CA ASP A 336 -20.20 0.92 19.28
C ASP A 336 -18.80 0.85 18.68
N VAL A 337 -18.08 -0.26 18.93
CA VAL A 337 -16.73 -0.47 18.38
C VAL A 337 -16.78 -0.62 16.86
N LEU A 338 -17.76 -1.35 16.32
CA LEU A 338 -17.93 -1.51 14.88
C LEU A 338 -18.30 -0.18 14.22
N GLN A 339 -19.18 0.62 14.83
CA GLN A 339 -19.54 1.95 14.36
C GLN A 339 -18.30 2.84 14.25
N ALA A 340 -17.55 2.94 15.34
CA ALA A 340 -16.36 3.76 15.39
C ALA A 340 -15.31 3.29 14.37
N TYR A 341 -15.13 1.98 14.22
CA TYR A 341 -14.25 1.41 13.21
C TYR A 341 -14.69 1.79 11.78
N LEU A 342 -15.97 1.58 11.45
CA LEU A 342 -16.54 1.89 10.14
C LEU A 342 -16.50 3.37 9.79
N ASN A 343 -16.45 4.28 10.78
CA ASN A 343 -16.36 5.72 10.55
C ASN A 343 -14.93 6.23 10.35
N ILE A 344 -13.90 5.48 10.78
CA ILE A 344 -12.51 5.94 10.67
C ILE A 344 -11.67 5.16 9.65
N ILE A 345 -12.05 3.93 9.32
CA ILE A 345 -11.24 3.08 8.46
C ILE A 345 -11.15 3.67 7.05
N TYR A 346 -9.93 3.75 6.52
CA TYR A 346 -9.69 4.17 5.14
C TYR A 346 -10.02 3.06 4.12
N PHE A 347 -10.85 3.40 3.12
CA PHE A 347 -11.35 2.51 2.06
C PHE A 347 -10.71 2.78 0.69
N GLY A 348 -9.68 3.61 0.61
CA GLY A 348 -9.09 4.02 -0.67
C GLY A 348 -9.76 5.28 -1.22
N ARG A 349 -9.25 5.83 -2.31
CA ARG A 349 -9.78 7.03 -2.97
C ARG A 349 -9.95 8.27 -2.07
N GLY A 350 -9.18 8.41 -1.00
CA GLY A 350 -9.40 9.50 -0.02
C GLY A 350 -10.66 9.32 0.85
N ALA A 351 -11.34 8.18 0.77
CA ALA A 351 -12.56 7.91 1.52
C ALA A 351 -12.27 7.29 2.90
N TYR A 352 -12.51 8.07 3.95
CA TYR A 352 -12.41 7.62 5.33
C TYR A 352 -13.80 7.47 5.90
N GLY A 353 -14.05 6.27 6.40
CA GLY A 353 -15.36 5.90 6.86
C GLY A 353 -16.28 5.43 5.73
N ILE A 354 -17.26 4.62 6.12
CA ILE A 354 -18.15 3.92 5.19
C ILE A 354 -19.02 4.90 4.39
N SER A 355 -19.36 6.07 4.94
CA SER A 355 -20.10 7.13 4.23
C SER A 355 -19.34 7.67 3.04
N ALA A 356 -18.11 8.12 3.29
CA ALA A 356 -17.25 8.62 2.23
C ALA A 356 -16.97 7.53 1.20
N ALA A 357 -16.84 6.27 1.63
CA ALA A 357 -16.59 5.15 0.72
C ALA A 357 -17.81 4.88 -0.18
N SER A 358 -19.02 4.88 0.38
CA SER A 358 -20.26 4.72 -0.39
C SER A 358 -20.39 5.80 -1.47
N ALA A 359 -20.08 7.05 -1.12
CA ALA A 359 -20.06 8.16 -2.09
C ALA A 359 -18.95 7.98 -3.14
N ALA A 360 -17.73 7.66 -2.73
CA ALA A 360 -16.55 7.58 -3.60
C ALA A 360 -16.62 6.42 -4.62
N TYR A 361 -17.19 5.27 -4.24
CA TYR A 361 -17.25 4.11 -5.12
C TYR A 361 -18.56 4.02 -5.90
N PHE A 362 -19.67 4.48 -5.32
CA PHE A 362 -21.00 4.25 -5.90
C PHE A 362 -21.88 5.50 -6.04
N ASN A 363 -21.50 6.64 -5.45
CA ASN A 363 -22.33 7.84 -5.31
C ASN A 363 -23.73 7.52 -4.75
N LYS A 364 -23.75 6.71 -3.69
CA LYS A 364 -24.97 6.29 -2.98
C LYS A 364 -24.88 6.70 -1.50
N PRO A 365 -26.02 6.99 -0.84
CA PRO A 365 -26.07 7.04 0.62
C PRO A 365 -25.82 5.64 1.20
N VAL A 366 -25.28 5.58 2.42
CA VAL A 366 -24.82 4.31 3.05
C VAL A 366 -25.93 3.30 3.20
N GLU A 367 -27.14 3.77 3.49
CA GLU A 367 -28.34 2.96 3.68
C GLU A 367 -28.73 2.18 2.41
N GLN A 368 -28.26 2.60 1.24
CA GLN A 368 -28.55 1.98 -0.06
C GLN A 368 -27.46 1.00 -0.52
N LEU A 369 -26.43 0.77 0.30
CA LEU A 369 -25.40 -0.22 -0.02
C LEU A 369 -25.97 -1.64 -0.03
N THR A 370 -25.68 -2.36 -1.11
CA THR A 370 -26.06 -3.76 -1.28
C THR A 370 -25.03 -4.73 -0.67
N VAL A 371 -25.33 -6.03 -0.68
CA VAL A 371 -24.37 -7.09 -0.31
C VAL A 371 -23.10 -7.00 -1.16
N ALA A 372 -23.26 -6.86 -2.48
CA ALA A 372 -22.16 -6.76 -3.42
C ALA A 372 -21.30 -5.51 -3.17
N ASP A 373 -21.94 -4.36 -2.91
CA ASP A 373 -21.25 -3.10 -2.59
C ASP A 373 -20.46 -3.25 -1.27
N GLY A 374 -21.09 -3.79 -0.23
CA GLY A 374 -20.45 -4.02 1.08
C GLY A 374 -19.29 -5.01 1.03
N ALA A 375 -19.42 -6.09 0.26
CA ALA A 375 -18.34 -7.04 0.04
C ALA A 375 -17.16 -6.41 -0.70
N LEU A 376 -17.42 -5.48 -1.63
CA LEU A 376 -16.34 -4.77 -2.32
C LEU A 376 -15.63 -3.83 -1.35
N LEU A 377 -16.37 -3.00 -0.61
CA LEU A 377 -15.76 -2.10 0.37
C LEU A 377 -14.95 -2.87 1.43
N ALA A 378 -15.46 -4.01 1.92
CA ALA A 378 -14.74 -4.87 2.85
C ALA A 378 -13.46 -5.48 2.23
N ALA A 379 -13.49 -5.86 0.95
CA ALA A 379 -12.33 -6.38 0.24
C ALA A 379 -11.18 -5.36 0.15
N LEU A 380 -11.51 -4.08 0.06
CA LEU A 380 -10.55 -2.99 -0.10
C LEU A 380 -9.77 -2.68 1.18
N ILE A 381 -10.36 -2.88 2.37
CA ILE A 381 -9.78 -2.49 3.67
C ILE A 381 -8.31 -2.92 3.83
N GLN A 382 -7.98 -4.14 3.38
CA GLN A 382 -6.65 -4.70 3.54
C GLN A 382 -5.57 -3.90 2.78
N ARG A 383 -5.86 -3.49 1.55
CA ARG A 383 -4.92 -2.76 0.67
C ARG A 383 -5.69 -1.78 -0.22
N PRO A 384 -6.15 -0.65 0.35
CA PRO A 384 -7.23 0.13 -0.26
C PRO A 384 -6.89 0.76 -1.61
N SER A 385 -5.67 1.26 -1.81
CA SER A 385 -5.31 1.85 -3.11
C SER A 385 -4.88 0.82 -4.14
N THR A 386 -4.26 -0.30 -3.73
CA THR A 386 -3.81 -1.32 -4.70
C THR A 386 -4.93 -2.24 -5.16
N LEU A 387 -5.94 -2.48 -4.33
CA LEU A 387 -7.11 -3.31 -4.68
C LEU A 387 -8.27 -2.49 -5.25
N ASP A 388 -8.08 -1.19 -5.50
CA ASP A 388 -9.09 -0.38 -6.18
C ASP A 388 -9.40 -1.02 -7.55
N PRO A 389 -10.69 -1.26 -7.91
CA PRO A 389 -11.04 -1.87 -9.20
C PRO A 389 -10.55 -1.09 -10.43
N ALA A 390 -10.25 0.20 -10.29
CA ALA A 390 -9.65 1.00 -11.35
C ALA A 390 -8.14 0.79 -11.52
N VAL A 391 -7.48 0.18 -10.51
CA VAL A 391 -6.05 -0.14 -10.50
C VAL A 391 -5.83 -1.62 -10.76
N ASP A 392 -6.51 -2.51 -10.03
CA ASP A 392 -6.42 -3.96 -10.13
C ASP A 392 -7.81 -4.60 -10.04
N LEU A 393 -8.51 -4.65 -11.17
CA LEU A 393 -9.86 -5.22 -11.24
C LEU A 393 -9.90 -6.71 -10.88
N GLU A 394 -8.91 -7.48 -11.30
CA GLU A 394 -8.92 -8.93 -11.08
C GLU A 394 -8.59 -9.26 -9.61
N GLY A 395 -7.61 -8.59 -9.01
CA GLY A 395 -7.34 -8.70 -7.58
C GLY A 395 -8.52 -8.23 -6.71
N ALA A 396 -9.21 -7.16 -7.13
CA ALA A 396 -10.44 -6.70 -6.46
C ALA A 396 -11.55 -7.78 -6.52
N LYS A 397 -11.78 -8.39 -7.69
CA LYS A 397 -12.77 -9.48 -7.86
C LYS A 397 -12.41 -10.72 -7.05
N GLU A 398 -11.14 -11.12 -7.03
CA GLU A 398 -10.69 -12.26 -6.24
C GLU A 398 -10.97 -12.04 -4.76
N ARG A 399 -10.56 -10.87 -4.24
CA ARG A 399 -10.78 -10.52 -2.84
C ARG A 399 -12.26 -10.35 -2.51
N TRP A 400 -13.05 -9.79 -3.42
CA TRP A 400 -14.50 -9.67 -3.29
C TRP A 400 -15.19 -11.04 -3.17
N ASN A 401 -14.82 -12.00 -4.02
CA ASN A 401 -15.33 -13.38 -3.93
C ASN A 401 -14.94 -14.01 -2.58
N TRP A 402 -13.70 -13.83 -2.14
CA TRP A 402 -13.24 -14.33 -0.84
C TRP A 402 -14.04 -13.75 0.34
N VAL A 403 -14.42 -12.48 0.29
CA VAL A 403 -15.29 -11.86 1.31
C VAL A 403 -16.67 -12.49 1.30
N LEU A 404 -17.28 -12.65 0.12
CA LEU A 404 -18.60 -13.26 0.00
C LEU A 404 -18.62 -14.72 0.47
N ASP A 405 -17.57 -15.49 0.18
CA ASP A 405 -17.42 -16.85 0.69
C ASP A 405 -17.27 -16.84 2.22
N GLY A 406 -16.53 -15.87 2.77
CA GLY A 406 -16.48 -15.62 4.20
C GLY A 406 -17.84 -15.27 4.81
N MET A 407 -18.70 -14.55 4.10
CA MET A 407 -20.07 -14.27 4.55
C MET A 407 -20.92 -15.54 4.61
N VAL A 408 -20.72 -16.48 3.68
CA VAL A 408 -21.35 -17.81 3.73
C VAL A 408 -20.82 -18.61 4.92
N ASP A 409 -19.51 -18.60 5.15
CA ASP A 409 -18.86 -19.34 6.26
C ASP A 409 -19.41 -18.92 7.63
N ILE A 410 -19.70 -17.63 7.82
CA ILE A 410 -20.28 -17.10 9.08
C ILE A 410 -21.81 -17.15 9.11
N GLY A 411 -22.47 -17.68 8.07
CA GLY A 411 -23.93 -17.78 7.97
C GLY A 411 -24.66 -16.47 7.70
N ALA A 412 -23.94 -15.41 7.30
CA ALA A 412 -24.52 -14.11 6.97
C ALA A 412 -25.12 -14.04 5.55
N LEU A 413 -24.74 -14.97 4.68
CA LEU A 413 -25.24 -15.07 3.30
C LEU A 413 -25.49 -16.53 2.95
N SER A 414 -26.62 -16.85 2.31
CA SER A 414 -26.86 -18.21 1.86
C SER A 414 -25.99 -18.54 0.63
N PRO A 415 -25.58 -19.81 0.42
CA PRO A 415 -24.85 -20.19 -0.81
C PRO A 415 -25.59 -19.82 -2.10
N LYS A 416 -26.93 -19.85 -2.06
CA LYS A 416 -27.78 -19.46 -3.18
C LYS A 416 -27.68 -17.95 -3.46
N ASP A 417 -27.81 -17.12 -2.43
CA ASP A 417 -27.73 -15.66 -2.58
C ASP A 417 -26.32 -15.22 -2.94
N ARG A 418 -25.30 -15.92 -2.42
CA ARG A 418 -23.89 -15.80 -2.81
C ARG A 418 -23.68 -16.00 -4.31
N ALA A 419 -24.26 -17.05 -4.88
CA ALA A 419 -24.15 -17.36 -6.30
C ALA A 419 -24.86 -16.33 -7.19
N ALA A 420 -25.86 -15.62 -6.65
CA ALA A 420 -26.58 -14.57 -7.35
C ALA A 420 -25.87 -13.20 -7.32
N GLN A 421 -24.81 -13.03 -6.52
CA GLN A 421 -24.09 -11.76 -6.47
C GLN A 421 -23.28 -11.53 -7.75
N ALA A 422 -23.32 -10.31 -8.25
CA ALA A 422 -22.47 -9.83 -9.33
C ALA A 422 -21.52 -8.75 -8.81
N PHE A 423 -20.33 -8.67 -9.38
CA PHE A 423 -19.37 -7.63 -9.02
C PHE A 423 -19.98 -6.25 -9.33
N PRO A 424 -20.05 -5.34 -8.33
CA PRO A 424 -20.76 -4.09 -8.52
C PRO A 424 -19.95 -3.14 -9.43
N PRO A 425 -20.62 -2.34 -10.29
CA PRO A 425 -19.94 -1.28 -11.02
C PRO A 425 -19.47 -0.19 -10.06
N THR A 426 -18.26 0.33 -10.26
CA THR A 426 -17.73 1.46 -9.50
C THR A 426 -17.60 2.68 -10.38
N LEU A 427 -17.72 3.87 -9.77
CA LEU A 427 -17.41 5.12 -10.45
C LEU A 427 -15.94 5.20 -10.85
N PRO A 428 -15.62 5.92 -11.94
CA PRO A 428 -14.26 6.32 -12.23
C PRO A 428 -13.69 7.07 -11.03
N PRO A 429 -12.47 6.75 -10.59
CA PRO A 429 -11.90 7.39 -9.41
C PRO A 429 -11.87 8.92 -9.50
N GLU A 430 -11.72 9.50 -10.71
CA GLU A 430 -11.73 10.95 -10.94
C GLU A 430 -13.02 11.63 -10.46
N GLN A 431 -14.15 10.91 -10.46
CA GLN A 431 -15.43 11.42 -9.98
C GLN A 431 -15.55 11.37 -8.46
N ALA A 432 -14.82 10.47 -7.80
CA ALA A 432 -14.72 10.40 -6.35
C ALA A 432 -13.89 11.55 -5.75
N TRP A 433 -12.98 12.13 -6.56
CA TRP A 433 -11.89 13.00 -6.12
C TRP A 433 -12.11 14.49 -6.35
N ALA A 434 -13.32 14.93 -6.70
CA ALA A 434 -13.55 16.27 -7.25
C ALA A 434 -13.30 17.46 -6.29
N GLN A 435 -13.01 17.24 -5.00
CA GLN A 435 -12.85 18.37 -4.06
C GLN A 435 -11.44 18.56 -3.46
N ASN A 436 -10.59 17.53 -3.30
CA ASN A 436 -9.32 17.64 -2.53
C ASN A 436 -8.07 17.02 -3.19
N ARG A 437 -8.00 16.90 -4.52
CA ARG A 437 -6.88 16.21 -5.20
C ARG A 437 -5.68 17.14 -5.47
N THR A 438 -4.48 16.67 -5.14
CA THR A 438 -3.24 17.18 -5.76
C THR A 438 -3.20 16.75 -7.22
N THR A 439 -3.39 17.69 -8.15
CA THR A 439 -3.42 17.42 -9.60
C THR A 439 -2.08 17.73 -10.26
N GLY A 440 -1.95 17.40 -11.55
CA GLY A 440 -0.76 17.69 -12.34
C GLY A 440 0.50 16.95 -11.86
N PRO A 441 1.69 17.54 -12.04
CA PRO A 441 2.97 16.97 -11.65
C PRO A 441 3.06 16.61 -10.16
N ASN A 442 2.50 17.44 -9.27
CA ASN A 442 2.48 17.14 -7.83
C ASN A 442 1.68 15.86 -7.51
N GLY A 443 0.63 15.55 -8.28
CA GLY A 443 -0.09 14.27 -8.16
C GLY A 443 0.67 13.04 -8.69
N LEU A 444 1.66 13.23 -9.57
CA LEU A 444 2.62 12.17 -9.93
C LEU A 444 3.61 11.93 -8.80
N ILE A 445 4.15 13.02 -8.22
CA ILE A 445 5.07 12.97 -7.08
C ILE A 445 4.39 12.30 -5.88
N GLU A 446 3.17 12.71 -5.52
CA GLU A 446 2.41 12.13 -4.40
C GLU A 446 2.25 10.61 -4.54
N ARG A 447 1.93 10.11 -5.74
CA ARG A 447 1.80 8.67 -6.00
C ARG A 447 3.12 7.92 -5.86
N GLN A 448 4.21 8.49 -6.37
CA GLN A 448 5.53 7.89 -6.25
C GLN A 448 6.00 7.86 -4.79
N VAL A 449 5.83 8.98 -4.07
CA VAL A 449 6.13 9.07 -2.63
C VAL A 449 5.32 8.04 -1.86
N THR A 450 4.01 7.94 -2.12
CA THR A 450 3.14 6.97 -1.47
C THR A 450 3.63 5.54 -1.69
N ARG A 451 4.01 5.19 -2.93
CA ARG A 451 4.57 3.87 -3.25
C ARG A 451 5.84 3.58 -2.47
N GLU A 452 6.79 4.52 -2.44
CA GLU A 452 8.05 4.35 -1.69
C GLU A 452 7.81 4.20 -0.19
N LEU A 453 6.88 4.96 0.39
CA LEU A 453 6.53 4.83 1.81
C LEU A 453 5.98 3.45 2.15
N LEU A 454 5.16 2.88 1.25
CA LEU A 454 4.61 1.53 1.40
C LEU A 454 5.67 0.45 1.28
N GLU A 455 6.50 0.52 0.23
CA GLU A 455 7.44 -0.54 -0.12
C GLU A 455 8.73 -0.51 0.71
N LEU A 456 9.31 0.69 0.92
CA LEU A 456 10.64 0.83 1.51
C LEU A 456 10.57 1.13 3.00
N PHE A 457 9.60 1.93 3.42
CA PHE A 457 9.46 2.35 4.82
C PHE A 457 8.45 1.52 5.60
N ASN A 458 7.76 0.59 4.94
CA ASN A 458 6.71 -0.25 5.52
C ASN A 458 5.65 0.59 6.25
N ILE A 459 5.35 1.78 5.71
CA ILE A 459 4.31 2.70 6.19
C ILE A 459 3.04 2.36 5.43
N ASP A 460 2.12 1.65 6.08
CA ASP A 460 0.83 1.33 5.46
C ASP A 460 0.03 2.59 5.12
N GLU A 461 -0.87 2.46 4.13
CA GLU A 461 -1.67 3.59 3.65
C GLU A 461 -2.44 4.23 4.79
N GLN A 462 -3.04 3.44 5.68
CA GLN A 462 -3.77 3.94 6.86
C GLN A 462 -2.91 4.90 7.69
N THR A 463 -1.63 4.58 7.90
CA THR A 463 -0.71 5.42 8.68
C THR A 463 -0.38 6.72 7.97
N LEU A 464 -0.04 6.63 6.68
CA LEU A 464 0.22 7.81 5.85
C LEU A 464 -0.97 8.78 5.90
N ASN A 465 -2.16 8.23 6.02
CA ASN A 465 -3.43 8.91 5.95
C ASN A 465 -3.95 9.44 7.31
N THR A 466 -3.53 8.86 8.45
CA THR A 466 -4.13 9.17 9.76
C THR A 466 -3.20 9.81 10.78
N GLN A 467 -1.87 9.84 10.52
CA GLN A 467 -0.88 10.23 11.54
C GLN A 467 -0.16 11.55 11.28
N GLY A 468 -0.67 12.38 10.36
CA GLY A 468 -0.13 13.71 10.09
C GLY A 468 1.36 13.71 9.83
N LEU A 469 1.81 12.77 8.99
CA LEU A 469 3.21 12.62 8.67
C LEU A 469 3.70 13.86 7.92
N GLN A 470 4.88 14.34 8.29
CA GLN A 470 5.64 15.23 7.41
C GLN A 470 6.63 14.38 6.63
N VAL A 471 6.48 14.38 5.31
CA VAL A 471 7.31 13.62 4.37
C VAL A 471 8.15 14.61 3.58
N THR A 472 9.44 14.70 3.90
CA THR A 472 10.37 15.53 3.13
C THR A 472 10.95 14.72 1.99
N THR A 473 10.79 15.20 0.76
CA THR A 473 11.28 14.58 -0.48
C THR A 473 12.65 15.16 -0.88
N SER A 474 13.27 14.57 -1.91
CA SER A 474 14.46 15.13 -2.58
C SER A 474 14.12 16.05 -3.76
N ILE A 475 12.84 16.30 -4.03
CA ILE A 475 12.40 17.14 -5.15
C ILE A 475 12.85 18.58 -4.89
N GLU A 476 13.56 19.15 -5.86
CA GLU A 476 14.02 20.53 -5.82
C GLU A 476 13.01 21.40 -6.58
N PRO A 477 12.35 22.39 -5.93
CA PRO A 477 11.29 23.15 -6.57
C PRO A 477 11.72 23.89 -7.84
N GLN A 478 12.97 24.34 -7.89
CA GLN A 478 13.52 25.00 -9.08
C GLN A 478 13.71 24.02 -10.25
N ALA A 479 14.18 22.80 -9.96
CA ALA A 479 14.35 21.76 -10.98
C ALA A 479 12.98 21.27 -11.49
N GLN A 480 12.03 21.06 -10.57
CA GLN A 480 10.65 20.69 -10.89
C GLN A 480 10.01 21.72 -11.82
N LYS A 481 10.09 23.00 -11.46
CA LYS A 481 9.57 24.09 -12.28
C LYS A 481 10.22 24.15 -13.66
N ALA A 482 11.55 23.99 -13.74
CA ALA A 482 12.26 23.98 -15.02
C ALA A 482 11.81 22.82 -15.93
N ALA A 483 11.52 21.65 -15.37
CA ALA A 483 10.99 20.51 -16.10
C ALA A 483 9.57 20.79 -16.64
N GLU A 484 8.69 21.36 -15.81
CA GLU A 484 7.33 21.74 -16.20
C GLU A 484 7.32 22.82 -17.29
N ASP A 485 8.15 23.84 -17.16
CA ASP A 485 8.31 24.92 -18.15
C ASP A 485 8.82 24.35 -19.49
N ALA A 486 9.77 23.41 -19.45
CA ALA A 486 10.29 22.75 -20.65
C ALA A 486 9.19 21.93 -21.35
N VAL A 487 8.44 21.12 -20.61
CA VAL A 487 7.33 20.33 -21.18
C VAL A 487 6.27 21.24 -21.80
N SER A 488 5.86 22.29 -21.08
CA SER A 488 4.85 23.24 -21.56
C SER A 488 5.30 23.93 -22.85
N LYS A 489 6.56 24.39 -22.90
CA LYS A 489 7.13 25.05 -24.07
C LYS A 489 7.21 24.14 -25.30
N TYR A 490 7.62 22.89 -25.14
CA TYR A 490 7.83 22.00 -26.29
C TYR A 490 6.56 21.25 -26.74
N LEU A 491 5.56 21.11 -25.86
CA LEU A 491 4.25 20.58 -26.23
C LEU A 491 3.30 21.65 -26.78
N GLU A 492 3.64 22.94 -26.69
CA GLU A 492 2.83 24.00 -27.26
C GLU A 492 2.65 23.81 -28.78
N GLY A 493 1.39 23.82 -29.24
CA GLY A 493 1.05 23.61 -30.65
C GLY A 493 1.21 22.17 -31.17
N GLN A 494 1.58 21.22 -30.31
CA GLN A 494 1.62 19.79 -30.64
C GLN A 494 0.23 19.15 -30.54
N ASN A 495 0.12 17.88 -30.95
CA ASN A 495 -1.10 17.11 -30.82
C ASN A 495 -1.57 17.06 -29.34
N PRO A 496 -2.83 17.39 -29.01
CA PRO A 496 -3.36 17.37 -27.64
C PRO A 496 -3.36 15.97 -26.98
N ASP A 497 -3.30 14.90 -27.77
CA ASP A 497 -3.17 13.53 -27.27
C ASP A 497 -1.72 13.15 -26.93
N MET A 498 -0.75 13.99 -27.28
CA MET A 498 0.65 13.78 -26.91
C MET A 498 0.80 13.86 -25.39
N ARG A 499 1.65 12.98 -24.85
CA ARG A 499 1.99 12.91 -23.43
C ARG A 499 3.51 13.04 -23.29
N ALA A 500 3.97 13.77 -22.28
CA ALA A 500 5.38 13.92 -21.96
C ALA A 500 5.72 13.26 -20.63
N ALA A 501 6.98 12.82 -20.51
CA ALA A 501 7.56 12.34 -19.27
C ALA A 501 8.97 12.93 -19.14
N VAL A 502 9.26 13.50 -17.97
CA VAL A 502 10.59 13.99 -17.60
C VAL A 502 10.87 13.46 -16.20
N VAL A 503 12.09 13.00 -15.99
CA VAL A 503 12.60 12.61 -14.67
C VAL A 503 14.04 13.11 -14.59
N SER A 504 14.37 13.84 -13.53
CA SER A 504 15.73 14.30 -13.22
C SER A 504 16.26 13.56 -11.99
N ILE A 505 17.47 13.02 -12.09
CA ILE A 505 18.08 12.18 -11.04
C ILE A 505 19.49 12.70 -10.76
N ASP A 506 19.85 12.82 -9.48
CA ASP A 506 21.23 13.04 -9.08
C ASP A 506 22.04 11.74 -9.24
N PRO A 507 23.08 11.73 -10.08
CA PRO A 507 23.86 10.50 -10.35
C PRO A 507 24.71 10.04 -9.16
N HIS A 508 24.92 10.87 -8.13
CA HIS A 508 25.76 10.51 -6.99
C HIS A 508 25.03 9.60 -5.99
N ASP A 509 23.74 9.85 -5.76
CA ASP A 509 22.95 9.16 -4.73
C ASP A 509 21.63 8.55 -5.26
N GLY A 510 21.30 8.79 -6.53
CA GLY A 510 20.06 8.30 -7.15
C GLY A 510 18.81 9.07 -6.74
N ALA A 511 18.94 10.23 -6.08
CA ALA A 511 17.80 11.03 -5.67
C ALA A 511 17.11 11.68 -6.86
N VAL A 512 15.80 11.48 -7.02
CA VAL A 512 15.00 12.22 -8.00
C VAL A 512 14.82 13.67 -7.54
N LYS A 513 15.10 14.59 -8.44
CA LYS A 513 15.06 16.05 -8.23
C LYS A 513 13.85 16.71 -8.89
N ALA A 514 13.31 16.12 -9.95
CA ALA A 514 12.14 16.57 -10.71
C ALA A 514 11.48 15.41 -11.47
#